data_AF-A0A7W2AIV0-F1
#
_entry.id   AF-A0A7W2AIV0-F1
#
_cell.length_a   1.000
_cell.length_b   1.000
_cell.length_c   1.000
_cell.angle_alpha   90.00
_cell.angle_beta   90.00
_cell.angle_gamma   90.00
#
_symmetry.space_group_name_H-M   'P 1'
#
loop_
_entity.id
_entity.type
_entity.pdbx_description
1 polymer ?
#
loop_
_entity_poly.entity_id
_entity_poly.type
_entity_poly.pdbx_seq_one_letter_code
_entity_poly.pdbx_strand_id
1 'polypeptide(L)'
;MATGMASAEVENPRVIPSAFRKIVLLLAVLYLLSLFAILYAIPLTKIVENQSPMITILTLLRIPYADAVLNLIMILAAFSTAIAAMFGVSHILVSLSKREEAPSLLAKINKRGVPFPSLIVTTIFVFLFIVASYFLPGSIYEILTTSAGVVYLFLWGMILYTYLRFRRFQQESANEQGKVWGIPWRFWLAILILTIALVGSVFDYKHLMSMLISVGFVLIAGFSYFILIRRKGTRAAEKLR
;
A
#
# COMPACT_ATOMS: atom_id res chain seq x y z
N MET A 1 -4.88 -4.07 -1.64
CA MET A 1 -5.77 -4.06 -0.46
C MET A 1 -7.23 -4.19 -0.85
N ALA A 2 -7.78 -3.33 -1.72
CA ALA A 2 -9.19 -3.39 -2.14
C ALA A 2 -9.61 -4.78 -2.68
N THR A 3 -8.77 -5.42 -3.50
CA THR A 3 -9.04 -6.77 -4.04
C THR A 3 -9.03 -7.88 -2.98
N GLY A 4 -8.28 -7.73 -1.89
CA GLY A 4 -8.22 -8.71 -0.80
C GLY A 4 -9.33 -8.55 0.24
N MET A 5 -9.92 -7.36 0.35
CA MET A 5 -11.16 -7.17 1.12
C MET A 5 -12.36 -7.60 0.27
N ALA A 6 -12.40 -7.19 -1.01
CA ALA A 6 -13.42 -7.61 -1.95
C ALA A 6 -13.45 -9.13 -2.16
N SER A 7 -12.32 -9.84 -2.03
CA SER A 7 -12.31 -11.30 -2.12
C SER A 7 -13.17 -12.00 -1.08
N ALA A 8 -13.44 -11.35 0.06
CA ALA A 8 -14.35 -11.88 1.08
C ALA A 8 -15.84 -11.72 0.72
N GLU A 9 -16.16 -10.85 -0.24
CA GLU A 9 -17.52 -10.49 -0.66
C GLU A 9 -17.85 -10.98 -2.10
N VAL A 10 -16.89 -11.59 -2.80
CA VAL A 10 -17.08 -12.10 -4.16
C VAL A 10 -17.78 -13.47 -4.13
N GLU A 11 -18.95 -13.57 -4.77
CA GLU A 11 -19.75 -14.80 -4.87
C GLU A 11 -18.98 -15.98 -5.49
N ASN A 12 -18.08 -15.73 -6.45
CA ASN A 12 -17.26 -16.76 -7.08
C ASN A 12 -15.76 -16.46 -6.98
N PRO A 13 -15.04 -16.98 -5.98
CA PRO A 13 -13.63 -16.65 -5.74
C PRO A 13 -12.68 -17.09 -6.87
N ARG A 14 -13.11 -17.99 -7.78
CA ARG A 14 -12.30 -18.44 -8.92
C ARG A 14 -12.05 -17.34 -9.95
N VAL A 15 -12.88 -16.29 -9.98
CA VAL A 15 -12.73 -15.17 -10.93
C VAL A 15 -11.63 -14.19 -10.51
N ILE A 16 -11.26 -14.18 -9.23
CA ILE A 16 -10.34 -13.18 -8.64
C ILE A 16 -8.96 -13.18 -9.33
N PRO A 17 -8.29 -14.34 -9.55
CA PRO A 17 -6.97 -14.33 -10.19
C PRO A 17 -7.02 -13.87 -11.65
N SER A 18 -8.11 -14.19 -12.36
CA SER A 18 -8.30 -13.79 -13.76
C SER A 18 -8.56 -12.28 -13.87
N ALA A 19 -9.47 -11.76 -13.04
CA ALA A 19 -9.76 -10.33 -12.97
C ALA A 19 -8.51 -9.52 -12.63
N PHE A 20 -7.72 -9.98 -11.65
CA PHE A 20 -6.47 -9.33 -11.26
C PHE A 20 -5.47 -9.26 -12.44
N ARG A 21 -5.26 -10.37 -13.17
CA ARG A 21 -4.38 -10.37 -14.34
C ARG A 21 -4.84 -9.40 -15.43
N LYS A 22 -6.15 -9.32 -15.69
CA LYS A 22 -6.72 -8.37 -16.65
C LYS A 22 -6.48 -6.93 -16.23
N ILE A 23 -6.69 -6.59 -14.96
CA ILE A 23 -6.44 -5.25 -14.42
C ILE A 23 -4.96 -4.89 -14.58
N VAL A 24 -4.05 -5.79 -14.19
CA VAL A 24 -2.60 -5.55 -14.31
C VAL A 24 -2.19 -5.36 -15.78
N LEU A 25 -2.69 -6.20 -16.69
CA LEU A 25 -2.36 -6.09 -18.11
C LEU A 25 -2.91 -4.80 -18.73
N LEU A 26 -4.15 -4.43 -18.39
CA LEU A 26 -4.77 -3.19 -18.84
C LEU A 26 -3.97 -1.98 -18.36
N LEU A 27 -3.59 -1.94 -17.08
CA LEU A 27 -2.76 -0.88 -16.53
C LEU A 27 -1.39 -0.85 -17.22
N ALA A 28 -0.72 -1.99 -17.37
CA ALA A 28 0.59 -2.05 -18.02
C ALA A 28 0.55 -1.50 -19.46
N VAL A 29 -0.46 -1.92 -20.25
CA VAL A 29 -0.65 -1.42 -21.62
C VAL A 29 -0.94 0.07 -21.62
N LEU A 30 -1.83 0.56 -20.75
CA LEU A 30 -2.17 1.98 -20.67
C LEU A 30 -0.95 2.84 -20.28
N TYR A 31 -0.15 2.39 -19.31
CA TYR A 31 1.07 3.07 -18.90
C TYR A 31 2.12 3.11 -20.02
N LEU A 32 2.36 1.98 -20.69
CA LEU A 32 3.31 1.92 -21.81
C LEU A 32 2.86 2.79 -22.99
N LEU A 33 1.56 2.78 -23.31
CA LEU A 33 1.00 3.61 -24.37
C LEU A 33 1.12 5.11 -24.02
N SER A 34 0.82 5.46 -22.77
CA SER A 34 0.99 6.83 -22.27
C SER A 34 2.45 7.28 -22.32
N LEU A 35 3.39 6.45 -21.88
CA LEU A 35 4.82 6.75 -21.94
C LEU A 35 5.30 6.91 -23.38
N PHE A 36 4.89 6.00 -24.26
CA PHE A 36 5.20 6.08 -25.69
C PHE A 36 4.69 7.40 -26.29
N ALA A 37 3.45 7.78 -26.00
CA ALA A 37 2.87 9.04 -26.46
C ALA A 37 3.68 10.26 -25.96
N ILE A 38 4.13 10.25 -24.70
CA ILE A 38 4.95 11.35 -24.14
C ILE A 38 6.29 11.45 -24.84
N LEU A 39 7.01 10.32 -24.94
CA LEU A 39 8.35 10.27 -25.53
C LEU A 39 8.33 10.58 -27.03
N TYR A 40 7.24 10.25 -27.72
CA TYR A 40 7.04 10.60 -29.12
C TYR A 40 6.72 12.10 -29.31
N ALA A 41 5.92 12.68 -28.40
CA ALA A 41 5.45 14.06 -28.54
C ALA A 41 6.45 15.12 -28.06
N ILE A 42 7.27 14.83 -27.04
CA ILE A 42 8.18 15.80 -26.43
C ILE A 42 9.62 15.27 -26.47
N PRO A 43 10.58 15.99 -27.10
CA PRO A 43 11.98 15.65 -26.97
C PRO A 43 12.41 15.75 -25.50
N LEU A 44 13.14 14.75 -25.00
CA LEU A 44 13.56 14.60 -23.59
C LEU A 44 14.15 15.86 -22.96
N THR A 45 14.68 16.77 -23.78
CA THR A 45 15.27 18.06 -23.37
C THR A 45 14.28 19.16 -23.00
N LYS A 46 12.97 18.97 -23.25
CA LYS A 46 11.91 19.96 -22.98
C LYS A 46 10.90 19.53 -21.91
N ILE A 47 11.19 18.47 -21.17
CA ILE A 47 10.32 18.03 -20.06
C ILE A 47 10.48 19.02 -18.91
N VAL A 48 9.40 19.76 -18.60
CA VAL A 48 9.37 20.70 -17.48
C VAL A 48 9.19 19.90 -16.18
N GLU A 49 10.14 20.01 -15.25
CA GLU A 49 10.14 19.22 -13.99
C GLU A 49 8.93 19.50 -13.08
N ASN A 50 8.34 20.70 -13.17
CA ASN A 50 7.27 21.15 -12.27
C ASN A 50 5.84 20.92 -12.78
N GLN A 51 5.64 20.27 -13.94
CA GLN A 51 4.29 19.98 -14.45
C GLN A 51 4.19 18.55 -14.98
N SER A 52 2.99 17.97 -14.89
CA SER A 52 2.71 16.65 -15.47
C SER A 52 2.99 16.69 -16.98
N PRO A 53 3.86 15.80 -17.51
CA PRO A 53 4.17 15.76 -18.94
C PRO A 53 2.92 15.63 -19.82
N MET A 54 1.88 14.96 -19.32
CA MET A 54 0.58 14.85 -20.01
C MET A 54 -0.13 16.20 -20.14
N ILE A 55 -0.10 17.03 -19.09
CA ILE A 55 -0.63 18.40 -19.16
C ILE A 55 0.22 19.22 -20.13
N THR A 56 1.54 19.13 -20.03
CA THR A 56 2.47 19.87 -20.90
C THR A 56 2.20 19.61 -22.38
N ILE A 57 1.91 18.36 -22.77
CA ILE A 57 1.55 18.01 -24.15
C ILE A 57 0.25 18.71 -24.58
N LEU A 58 -0.79 18.69 -23.75
CA LEU A 58 -2.08 19.32 -24.08
C LEU A 58 -1.95 20.84 -24.23
N THR A 59 -1.13 21.47 -23.38
CA THR A 59 -0.80 22.89 -23.48
C THR A 59 -0.03 23.20 -24.78
N LEU A 60 0.91 22.33 -25.17
CA LEU A 60 1.68 22.48 -26.42
C LEU A 60 0.83 22.27 -27.68
N LEU A 61 -0.15 21.36 -27.63
CA LEU A 61 -1.12 21.12 -28.71
C LEU A 61 -2.11 22.28 -28.89
N ARG A 62 -2.08 23.29 -28.00
CA ARG A 62 -2.95 24.49 -28.02
C ARG A 62 -4.46 24.14 -28.06
N ILE A 63 -4.86 23.04 -27.44
CA ILE A 63 -6.28 22.69 -27.30
C ILE A 63 -6.84 23.48 -26.11
N PRO A 64 -7.80 24.41 -26.32
CA PRO A 64 -8.31 25.24 -25.23
C PRO A 64 -9.00 24.39 -24.17
N TYR A 65 -8.75 24.70 -22.89
CA TYR A 65 -9.30 24.05 -21.68
C TYR A 65 -8.92 22.58 -21.44
N ALA A 66 -8.17 21.93 -22.35
CA ALA A 66 -7.83 20.52 -22.21
C ALA A 66 -6.94 20.24 -20.98
N ASP A 67 -6.02 21.16 -20.69
CA ASP A 67 -5.15 21.15 -19.52
C ASP A 67 -5.96 21.25 -18.21
N ALA A 68 -6.93 22.17 -18.15
CA ALA A 68 -7.79 22.36 -16.99
C ALA A 68 -8.68 21.14 -16.72
N VAL A 69 -9.27 20.56 -17.76
CA VAL A 69 -10.10 19.34 -17.66
C VAL A 69 -9.27 18.16 -17.18
N LEU A 70 -8.07 17.96 -17.74
CA LEU A 70 -7.20 16.86 -17.31
C LEU A 70 -6.78 17.03 -15.84
N ASN A 71 -6.43 18.24 -15.42
CA ASN A 71 -6.09 18.51 -14.03
C ASN A 71 -7.26 18.21 -13.08
N LEU A 72 -8.49 18.61 -13.45
CA LEU A 72 -9.70 18.30 -12.68
C LEU A 72 -9.91 16.78 -12.55
N ILE A 73 -9.76 16.04 -13.64
CA ILE A 73 -9.87 14.57 -13.65
C ILE A 73 -8.82 13.95 -12.70
N MET A 74 -7.58 14.43 -12.71
CA MET A 74 -6.53 13.94 -11.82
C MET A 74 -6.86 14.19 -10.35
N ILE A 75 -7.36 15.38 -10.01
CA ILE A 75 -7.76 15.72 -8.63
C ILE A 75 -8.90 14.80 -8.17
N LEU A 76 -9.93 14.59 -9.01
CA LEU A 76 -11.04 13.70 -8.72
C LEU A 76 -10.59 12.25 -8.54
N ALA A 77 -9.69 11.76 -9.39
CA ALA A 77 -9.13 10.41 -9.30
C ALA A 77 -8.29 10.21 -8.04
N ALA A 78 -7.46 11.21 -7.68
CA ALA A 78 -6.67 11.20 -6.45
C ALA A 78 -7.58 11.19 -5.21
N PHE A 79 -8.62 12.02 -5.21
CA PHE A 79 -9.60 12.09 -4.12
C PHE A 79 -10.37 10.77 -3.95
N SER A 80 -10.82 10.16 -5.06
CA SER A 80 -11.47 8.83 -5.04
C SER A 80 -10.55 7.76 -4.44
N THR A 81 -9.28 7.75 -4.84
CA THR A 81 -8.28 6.81 -4.31
C THR A 81 -8.03 7.03 -2.82
N ALA A 82 -7.96 8.28 -2.37
CA ALA A 82 -7.77 8.63 -0.97
C ALA A 82 -8.93 8.14 -0.08
N ILE A 83 -10.19 8.34 -0.50
CA ILE A 83 -11.36 7.84 0.22
C ILE A 83 -11.33 6.30 0.32
N ALA A 84 -11.04 5.61 -0.77
CA ALA A 84 -10.94 4.15 -0.78
C ALA A 84 -9.84 3.63 0.16
N ALA A 85 -8.69 4.32 0.21
CA ALA A 85 -7.59 3.98 1.12
C ALA A 85 -7.98 4.20 2.59
N MET A 86 -8.62 5.34 2.92
CA MET A 86 -9.11 5.63 4.28
C MET A 86 -10.11 4.57 4.76
N PHE A 87 -11.04 4.16 3.89
CA PHE A 87 -11.98 3.09 4.20
C PHE A 87 -11.25 1.77 4.49
N GLY A 88 -10.28 1.40 3.64
CA GLY A 88 -9.49 0.20 3.82
C GLY A 88 -8.72 0.17 5.15
N VAL A 89 -8.05 1.26 5.50
CA VAL A 89 -7.31 1.37 6.78
C VAL A 89 -8.25 1.26 7.97
N SER A 90 -9.43 1.89 7.90
CA SER A 90 -10.41 1.84 8.98
C SER A 90 -10.89 0.41 9.25
N HIS A 91 -11.13 -0.40 8.21
CA HIS A 91 -11.50 -1.80 8.34
C HIS A 91 -10.35 -2.69 8.84
N ILE A 92 -9.11 -2.40 8.44
CA ILE A 92 -7.92 -3.08 8.98
C ILE A 92 -7.80 -2.81 10.49
N LEU A 93 -7.97 -1.56 10.93
CA LEU A 93 -7.95 -1.19 12.35
C LEU A 93 -9.04 -1.92 13.16
N VAL A 94 -10.24 -2.07 12.60
CA VAL A 94 -11.31 -2.87 13.22
C VAL A 94 -10.90 -4.34 13.34
N SER A 95 -10.33 -4.93 12.29
CA SER A 95 -9.85 -6.32 12.30
C SER A 95 -8.77 -6.55 13.37
N LEU A 96 -7.81 -5.63 13.48
CA LEU A 96 -6.77 -5.66 14.51
C LEU A 96 -7.36 -5.51 15.92
N SER A 97 -8.31 -4.59 16.09
CA SER A 97 -8.98 -4.37 17.38
C SER A 97 -9.81 -5.58 17.83
N LYS A 98 -10.52 -6.24 16.90
CA LYS A 98 -11.24 -7.51 17.15
C LYS A 98 -10.30 -8.65 17.56
N ARG A 99 -9.06 -8.62 17.08
CA ARG A 99 -8.00 -9.56 17.47
C ARG A 99 -7.30 -9.14 18.76
N GLU A 100 -7.75 -8.09 19.47
CA GLU A 100 -7.07 -7.50 20.63
C GLU A 100 -5.61 -7.08 20.34
N GLU A 101 -5.32 -6.70 19.10
CA GLU A 101 -4.01 -6.17 18.66
C GLU A 101 -4.03 -4.64 18.54
N ALA A 102 -5.20 -4.02 18.72
CA ALA A 102 -5.39 -2.58 18.79
C ALA A 102 -6.43 -2.24 19.89
N PRO A 103 -6.52 -0.97 20.35
CA PRO A 103 -7.48 -0.56 21.37
C PRO A 103 -8.92 -0.99 21.03
N SER A 104 -9.65 -1.55 21.99
CA SER A 104 -11.01 -2.09 21.80
C SER A 104 -12.03 -1.04 21.33
N LEU A 105 -11.77 0.24 21.58
CA LEU A 105 -12.56 1.36 21.08
C LEU A 105 -12.64 1.40 19.54
N LEU A 106 -11.60 0.92 18.86
CA LEU A 106 -11.52 0.89 17.39
C LEU A 106 -12.35 -0.23 16.74
N ALA A 107 -12.79 -1.23 17.52
CA ALA A 107 -13.68 -2.28 17.03
C ALA A 107 -15.14 -1.82 16.91
N LYS A 108 -15.50 -0.66 17.46
CA LYS A 108 -16.88 -0.17 17.47
C LYS A 108 -17.34 0.22 16.07
N ILE A 109 -18.49 -0.31 15.67
CA ILE A 109 -19.19 -0.01 14.42
C ILE A 109 -20.50 0.67 14.78
N ASN A 110 -20.86 1.75 14.07
CA ASN A 110 -22.11 2.46 14.30
C ASN A 110 -23.31 1.73 13.66
N LYS A 111 -24.53 2.21 13.93
CA LYS A 111 -25.78 1.62 13.36
C LYS A 111 -25.84 1.64 11.83
N ARG A 112 -25.00 2.44 11.15
CA ARG A 112 -24.91 2.56 9.70
C ARG A 112 -23.83 1.64 9.10
N GLY A 113 -23.20 0.77 9.89
CA GLY A 113 -22.15 -0.12 9.43
C GLY A 113 -20.76 0.54 9.30
N VAL A 114 -20.59 1.78 9.76
CA VAL A 114 -19.35 2.54 9.62
C VAL A 114 -18.50 2.44 10.90
N PRO A 115 -17.20 2.09 10.81
CA PRO A 115 -16.29 2.04 11.95
C PRO A 115 -15.82 3.45 12.36
N PHE A 116 -16.72 4.20 12.99
CA PHE A 116 -16.56 5.63 13.26
C PHE A 116 -15.28 5.99 14.04
N PRO A 117 -14.89 5.30 15.14
CA PRO A 117 -13.66 5.63 15.85
C PRO A 117 -12.40 5.41 15.02
N SER A 118 -12.34 4.32 14.25
CA SER A 118 -11.22 4.03 13.35
C SER A 118 -11.11 5.04 12.22
N LEU A 119 -12.26 5.50 11.70
CA LEU A 119 -12.32 6.54 10.68
C LEU A 119 -11.82 7.89 11.21
N ILE A 120 -12.21 8.27 12.43
CA ILE A 120 -11.73 9.51 13.08
C ILE A 120 -10.22 9.47 13.24
N VAL A 121 -9.69 8.38 13.81
CA VAL A 121 -8.23 8.25 14.01
C VAL A 121 -7.50 8.37 12.67
N THR A 122 -7.95 7.65 11.64
CA THR A 122 -7.37 7.73 10.29
C THR A 122 -7.42 9.16 9.74
N THR A 123 -8.53 9.86 9.93
CA THR A 123 -8.71 11.25 9.46
C THR A 123 -7.78 12.21 10.19
N ILE A 124 -7.61 12.06 11.51
CA ILE A 124 -6.68 12.88 12.31
C ILE A 124 -5.25 12.69 11.80
N PHE A 125 -4.81 11.46 11.54
CA PHE A 125 -3.47 11.20 11.00
C PHE A 125 -3.26 11.83 9.62
N VAL A 126 -4.25 11.70 8.71
CA VAL A 126 -4.20 12.35 7.39
C VAL A 126 -4.16 13.87 7.52
N PHE A 127 -4.96 14.45 8.41
CA PHE A 127 -4.98 15.89 8.66
C PHE A 127 -3.64 16.39 9.21
N LEU A 128 -3.09 15.72 10.22
CA LEU A 128 -1.76 16.02 10.76
C LEU A 128 -0.67 15.94 9.69
N PHE A 129 -0.76 14.96 8.80
CA PHE A 129 0.16 14.82 7.67
C PHE A 129 0.07 16.02 6.71
N ILE A 130 -1.14 16.41 6.31
CA ILE A 130 -1.36 17.58 5.43
C ILE A 130 -0.81 18.85 6.08
N VAL A 131 -1.11 19.06 7.36
CA VAL A 131 -0.65 20.22 8.12
C VAL A 131 0.88 20.24 8.22
N ALA A 132 1.51 19.11 8.56
CA ALA A 132 2.96 18.99 8.64
C ALA A 132 3.62 19.25 7.27
N SER A 133 3.03 18.73 6.18
CA SER A 133 3.52 18.95 4.83
C SER A 133 3.39 20.41 4.37
N TYR A 134 2.41 21.15 4.89
CA TYR A 134 2.21 22.57 4.57
C TYR A 134 3.25 23.46 5.26
N PHE A 135 3.62 23.16 6.52
CA PHE A 135 4.56 23.99 7.29
C PHE A 135 6.04 23.76 6.97
N LEU A 136 6.44 22.56 6.51
CA LEU A 136 7.81 22.27 6.07
C LEU A 136 7.83 21.73 4.63
N PRO A 137 7.53 22.59 3.64
CA PRO A 137 7.51 22.21 2.24
C PRO A 137 8.91 21.74 1.78
N GLY A 138 8.95 20.69 0.97
CA GLY A 138 10.17 20.15 0.38
C GLY A 138 10.89 19.08 1.21
N SER A 139 10.94 19.19 2.54
CA SER A 139 11.67 18.20 3.36
C SER A 139 10.76 17.12 3.94
N ILE A 140 9.65 17.49 4.60
CA ILE A 140 8.78 16.53 5.26
C ILE A 140 8.05 15.63 4.25
N TYR A 141 7.55 16.21 3.16
CA TYR A 141 6.87 15.44 2.11
C TYR A 141 7.79 14.40 1.46
N GLU A 142 9.02 14.80 1.12
CA GLU A 142 10.03 13.93 0.49
C GLU A 142 10.43 12.78 1.43
N ILE A 143 10.73 13.09 2.69
CA ILE A 143 11.11 12.09 3.71
C ILE A 143 9.95 11.14 3.96
N LEU A 144 8.73 11.63 4.19
CA LEU A 144 7.59 10.78 4.52
C LEU A 144 7.15 9.90 3.34
N THR A 145 7.15 10.43 2.12
CA THR A 145 6.81 9.65 0.93
C THR A 145 7.83 8.55 0.69
N THR A 146 9.11 8.88 0.85
CA THR A 146 10.20 7.91 0.72
C THR A 146 10.14 6.85 1.81
N SER A 147 9.91 7.25 3.07
CA SER A 147 9.73 6.33 4.20
C SER A 147 8.54 5.40 3.99
N ALA A 148 7.39 5.93 3.55
CA ALA A 148 6.22 5.12 3.24
C ALA A 148 6.55 4.06 2.17
N GLY A 149 7.30 4.43 1.13
CA GLY A 149 7.81 3.50 0.12
C GLY A 149 8.64 2.37 0.72
N VAL A 150 9.59 2.67 1.61
CA VAL A 150 10.40 1.67 2.30
C VAL A 150 9.54 0.75 3.17
N VAL A 151 8.58 1.30 3.93
CA VAL A 151 7.62 0.50 4.72
C VAL A 151 6.81 -0.45 3.82
N TYR A 152 6.40 0.00 2.63
CA TYR A 152 5.73 -0.87 1.65
C TYR A 152 6.61 -2.02 1.15
N LEU A 153 7.92 -1.79 0.94
CA LEU A 153 8.86 -2.87 0.60
C LEU A 153 8.93 -3.91 1.71
N PHE A 154 8.99 -3.48 2.99
CA PHE A 154 8.93 -4.39 4.14
C PHE A 154 7.61 -5.15 4.19
N LEU A 155 6.48 -4.49 3.94
CA LEU A 155 5.16 -5.13 3.91
C LEU A 155 5.10 -6.22 2.83
N TRP A 156 5.61 -5.96 1.62
CA TRP A 156 5.69 -6.97 0.57
C TRP A 156 6.64 -8.12 0.93
N GLY A 157 7.77 -7.83 1.55
CA GLY A 157 8.66 -8.85 2.11
C GLY A 157 7.95 -9.75 3.13
N MET A 158 7.17 -9.16 4.03
CA MET A 158 6.39 -9.91 5.03
C MET A 158 5.28 -10.75 4.40
N ILE A 159 4.61 -10.25 3.36
CA ILE A 159 3.60 -11.00 2.60
C ILE A 159 4.24 -12.22 1.93
N LEU A 160 5.39 -12.03 1.27
CA LEU A 160 6.15 -13.12 0.65
C LEU A 160 6.60 -14.15 1.69
N TYR A 161 7.15 -13.69 2.82
CA TYR A 161 7.57 -14.57 3.90
C TYR A 161 6.41 -15.40 4.46
N THR A 162 5.27 -14.76 4.73
CA THR A 162 4.05 -15.44 5.21
C THR A 162 3.55 -16.45 4.18
N TYR A 163 3.57 -16.11 2.90
CA TYR A 163 3.21 -17.01 1.81
C TYR A 163 4.11 -18.26 1.76
N LEU A 164 5.43 -18.10 1.93
CA LEU A 164 6.37 -19.22 1.96
C LEU A 164 6.10 -20.16 3.14
N ARG A 165 5.83 -19.60 4.33
CA ARG A 165 5.49 -20.38 5.53
C ARG A 165 4.16 -21.12 5.37
N PHE A 166 3.15 -20.45 4.80
CA PHE A 166 1.85 -21.05 4.51
C PHE A 166 1.97 -22.22 3.52
N ARG A 167 2.82 -22.09 2.50
CA ARG A 167 3.08 -23.19 1.54
C ARG A 167 3.72 -24.40 2.21
N ARG A 168 4.70 -24.20 3.11
CA ARG A 168 5.31 -25.30 3.88
C ARG A 168 4.27 -26.02 4.74
N PHE A 169 3.43 -25.26 5.44
CA PHE A 169 2.35 -25.81 6.27
C PHE A 169 1.33 -26.63 5.46
N GLN A 170 0.95 -26.18 4.27
CA GLN A 170 0.05 -26.94 3.39
C GLN A 170 0.69 -28.22 2.83
N GLN A 171 1.99 -28.20 2.56
CA GLN A 171 2.72 -29.41 2.13
C GLN A 171 2.78 -30.47 3.24
N GLU A 172 2.81 -30.05 4.50
CA GLU A 172 2.79 -30.95 5.67
C GLU A 172 1.38 -31.46 6.01
N SER A 173 0.32 -30.73 5.66
CA SER A 173 -1.06 -31.00 6.13
C SER A 173 -1.91 -31.89 5.20
N ALA A 174 -1.35 -32.55 4.18
CA ALA A 174 -2.02 -33.51 3.28
C ALA A 174 -3.39 -33.07 2.68
N ASN A 175 -3.71 -31.77 2.67
CA ASN A 175 -4.98 -31.25 2.17
C ASN A 175 -4.79 -30.78 0.72
N GLU A 176 -5.18 -31.62 -0.24
CA GLU A 176 -4.86 -31.45 -1.67
C GLU A 176 -5.64 -30.33 -2.37
N GLN A 177 -6.62 -29.70 -1.71
CA GLN A 177 -7.54 -28.74 -2.34
C GLN A 177 -6.92 -27.36 -2.64
N GLY A 178 -5.67 -27.14 -2.26
CA GLY A 178 -5.01 -25.83 -2.33
C GLY A 178 -3.62 -25.85 -2.97
N LYS A 179 -3.33 -26.77 -3.90
CA LYS A 179 -2.07 -26.77 -4.67
C LYS A 179 -1.95 -25.45 -5.43
N VAL A 180 -1.29 -24.45 -4.83
CA VAL A 180 -0.87 -23.23 -5.52
C VAL A 180 0.27 -23.62 -6.44
N TRP A 181 -0.09 -24.09 -7.62
CA TRP A 181 0.83 -24.53 -8.65
C TRP A 181 1.44 -23.28 -9.30
N GLY A 182 2.71 -23.01 -9.02
CA GLY A 182 3.32 -21.75 -9.50
C GLY A 182 4.70 -21.41 -8.97
N ILE A 183 5.71 -22.10 -9.51
CA ILE A 183 7.11 -21.70 -9.78
C ILE A 183 7.90 -20.98 -8.65
N PRO A 184 8.78 -21.72 -7.93
CA PRO A 184 9.73 -21.18 -6.94
C PRO A 184 10.57 -19.99 -7.44
N TRP A 185 10.87 -19.95 -8.74
CA TRP A 185 11.69 -18.90 -9.34
C TRP A 185 11.08 -17.49 -9.21
N ARG A 186 9.75 -17.34 -9.37
CA ARG A 186 9.09 -16.02 -9.31
C ARG A 186 9.20 -15.40 -7.92
N PHE A 187 9.27 -16.25 -6.89
CA PHE A 187 9.46 -15.84 -5.51
C PHE A 187 10.90 -15.35 -5.26
N TRP A 188 11.90 -16.11 -5.72
CA TRP A 188 13.30 -15.69 -5.63
C TRP A 188 13.57 -14.41 -6.42
N LEU A 189 12.95 -14.27 -7.60
CA LEU A 189 13.00 -13.04 -8.38
C LEU A 189 12.38 -11.86 -7.61
N ALA A 190 11.22 -12.06 -6.96
CA ALA A 190 10.59 -11.01 -6.16
C ALA A 190 11.46 -10.60 -4.97
N ILE A 191 12.07 -11.56 -4.26
CA ILE A 191 13.01 -11.27 -3.17
C ILE A 191 14.22 -10.50 -3.71
N LEU A 192 14.79 -10.93 -4.83
CA LEU A 192 15.94 -10.25 -5.45
C LEU A 192 15.61 -8.80 -5.83
N ILE A 193 14.43 -8.56 -6.41
CA ILE A 193 13.99 -7.20 -6.75
C ILE A 193 13.80 -6.35 -5.47
N LEU A 194 13.20 -6.92 -4.42
CA LEU A 194 13.03 -6.22 -3.15
C LEU A 194 14.38 -5.90 -2.48
N THR A 195 15.34 -6.83 -2.50
CA THR A 195 16.67 -6.58 -1.94
C THR A 195 17.43 -5.54 -2.75
N ILE A 196 17.38 -5.58 -4.07
CA ILE A 196 17.97 -4.54 -4.93
C ILE A 196 17.33 -3.18 -4.64
N ALA A 197 16.01 -3.10 -4.51
CA ALA A 197 15.32 -1.84 -4.19
C ALA A 197 15.74 -1.29 -2.82
N LEU A 198 15.86 -2.15 -1.80
CA LEU A 198 16.31 -1.76 -0.47
C LEU A 198 17.77 -1.30 -0.47
N VAL A 199 18.67 -2.02 -1.13
CA VAL A 199 20.08 -1.61 -1.23
C VAL A 199 20.22 -0.33 -2.06
N GLY A 200 19.43 -0.20 -3.12
CA GLY A 200 19.34 1.01 -3.94
C GLY A 200 19.00 2.26 -3.13
N SER A 201 18.14 2.12 -2.12
CA SER A 201 17.76 3.23 -1.24
C SER A 201 18.86 3.70 -0.27
N VAL A 202 19.98 2.98 -0.15
CA VAL A 202 21.10 3.32 0.74
C VAL A 202 22.06 4.33 0.09
N PHE A 203 22.07 4.44 -1.23
CA PHE A 203 23.07 5.23 -1.96
C PHE A 203 22.83 6.75 -1.94
N ASP A 204 21.67 7.21 -1.44
CA ASP A 204 21.37 8.62 -1.28
C ASP A 204 21.08 8.93 0.20
N TYR A 205 21.73 9.97 0.72
CA TYR A 205 21.64 10.39 2.11
C TYR A 205 20.20 10.66 2.58
N LYS A 206 19.35 11.23 1.71
CA LYS A 206 17.94 11.50 2.02
C LYS A 206 17.13 10.21 2.09
N HIS A 207 17.42 9.26 1.22
CA HIS A 207 16.80 7.95 1.22
C HIS A 207 17.24 7.10 2.42
N LEU A 208 18.49 7.27 2.88
CA LEU A 208 19.03 6.61 4.07
C LEU A 208 18.34 7.06 5.36
N MET A 209 18.11 8.36 5.55
CA MET A 209 17.32 8.86 6.69
C MET A 209 15.90 8.29 6.68
N SER A 210 15.27 8.30 5.50
CA SER A 210 13.92 7.77 5.32
C SER A 210 13.84 6.27 5.60
N MET A 211 14.89 5.52 5.24
CA MET A 211 15.02 4.10 5.52
C MET A 211 15.19 3.83 7.02
N LEU A 212 16.06 4.58 7.72
CA LEU A 212 16.26 4.43 9.17
C LEU A 212 14.96 4.68 9.95
N ILE A 213 14.22 5.73 9.62
CA ILE A 213 12.92 6.03 10.22
C ILE A 213 11.95 4.87 10.02
N SER A 214 11.92 4.31 8.81
CA SER A 214 11.03 3.20 8.44
C SER A 214 11.39 1.90 9.16
N VAL A 215 12.68 1.58 9.25
CA VAL A 215 13.17 0.40 9.99
C VAL A 215 12.85 0.55 11.47
N GLY A 216 13.10 1.73 12.06
CA GLY A 216 12.74 2.03 13.43
C GLY A 216 11.25 1.84 13.69
N PHE A 217 10.40 2.35 12.81
CA PHE A 217 8.94 2.17 12.90
C PHE A 217 8.54 0.69 12.84
N VAL A 218 9.09 -0.09 11.90
CA VAL A 218 8.81 -1.53 11.77
C VAL A 218 9.28 -2.31 13.00
N LEU A 219 10.44 -1.97 13.57
CA LEU A 219 10.96 -2.59 14.79
C LEU A 219 10.08 -2.28 16.00
N ILE A 220 9.64 -1.03 16.17
CA ILE A 220 8.72 -0.64 17.23
C ILE A 220 7.39 -1.37 17.08
N ALA A 221 6.84 -1.43 15.86
CA ALA A 221 5.62 -2.16 15.58
C ALA A 221 5.78 -3.66 15.91
N GLY A 222 6.86 -4.29 15.46
CA GLY A 222 7.17 -5.70 15.76
C GLY A 222 7.36 -5.97 17.25
N PHE A 223 8.03 -5.06 17.97
CA PHE A 223 8.25 -5.17 19.41
C PHE A 223 6.95 -5.01 20.20
N SER A 224 6.11 -4.04 19.82
CA SER A 224 4.79 -3.84 20.42
C SER A 224 3.90 -5.08 20.24
N TYR A 225 3.93 -5.69 19.06
CA TYR A 225 3.22 -6.93 18.76
C TYR A 225 3.74 -8.11 19.60
N PHE A 226 5.06 -8.22 19.76
CA PHE A 226 5.68 -9.27 20.58
C PHE A 226 5.29 -9.18 22.07
N ILE A 227 5.24 -7.96 22.62
CA ILE A 227 4.76 -7.73 24.00
C ILE A 227 3.28 -8.10 24.15
N LEU A 228 2.45 -7.74 23.17
CA LEU A 228 1.01 -8.04 23.19
C LEU A 228 0.73 -9.56 23.12
N ILE A 229 1.48 -10.31 22.31
CA ILE A 229 1.38 -11.78 22.27
C ILE A 229 1.80 -12.40 23.61
N ARG A 230 2.92 -11.94 24.20
CA ARG A 230 3.37 -12.46 25.49
C ARG A 230 2.35 -12.24 26.61
N ARG A 231 1.62 -11.12 26.58
CA ARG A 231 0.50 -10.84 27.51
C ARG A 231 -0.72 -11.74 27.30
N LYS A 232 -0.98 -12.19 26.07
CA LYS A 232 -2.07 -13.14 25.78
C LYS A 232 -1.74 -14.57 26.20
N GLY A 233 -0.49 -15.00 25.97
CA GLY A 233 -0.03 -16.32 26.43
C GLY A 233 -0.08 -16.49 27.95
N THR A 234 0.15 -15.41 28.71
CA THR A 234 0.04 -15.38 30.17
C THR A 234 -1.42 -15.38 30.66
N ARG A 235 -2.31 -14.59 30.03
CA ARG A 235 -3.76 -14.58 30.38
C ARG A 235 -4.48 -15.89 30.03
N ALA A 236 -4.07 -16.58 28.98
CA ALA A 236 -4.64 -17.88 28.61
C ALA A 236 -4.26 -18.99 29.62
N ALA A 237 -3.04 -18.93 30.18
CA ALA A 237 -2.59 -19.84 31.22
C ALA A 237 -3.28 -19.59 32.58
N GLU A 238 -3.69 -18.35 32.86
CA GLU A 238 -4.38 -17.96 34.08
C GLU A 238 -5.87 -18.34 34.10
N LYS A 239 -6.52 -18.45 32.93
CA LYS A 239 -7.91 -18.92 32.78
C LYS A 239 -8.09 -20.45 32.86
N LEU A 240 -7.00 -21.20 32.88
CA LEU A 240 -6.98 -22.67 32.97
C LEU A 240 -6.62 -23.17 34.39
N ARG A 241 -6.44 -22.25 35.35
CA ARG A 241 -6.33 -22.51 36.79
C ARG A 241 -7.59 -22.05 37.49
#